data_AF-A0A376BW81-F1
#
_entry.id   AF-A0A376BW81-F1
#
_cell.length_a   1.000
_cell.length_b   1.000
_cell.length_c   1.000
_cell.angle_alpha   90.00
_cell.angle_beta   90.00
_cell.angle_gamma   90.00
#
_symmetry.space_group_name_H-M   'P 1'
#
loop_
_entity.id
_entity.type
_entity.pdbx_description
1 polymer ?
#
loop_
_entity_poly.entity_id
_entity_poly.type
_entity_poly.pdbx_seq_one_letter_code
_entity_poly.pdbx_strand_id
1 'polypeptide(L)'
;MINLYEKLGILPTATTHEIQNAIRKAASSQSLTLQELQKCKEWLLNPEMRERYTVKLKIEQPDFFVQPTESQKKESKGKNKQQSHESDEKSNQKLWHIALVGFSCFVIGWFAGREYLKYEIKGAMQEAFAPLTEKKEQPVKKNESNPTPKKSNAVSDSKWPTTWNYTTSNDEMRGTSNESAGISSLNEENLEFPYGRTRLAFVISNKGQGGVGFFTSTNAQFKCNDEFKNGHAVCKIAVKFDNNPIEYIDVIKKMDSDILVMDDSYSATFINNVRSAKKLMVEVPIFQNGSKQFSFDINGFKW
;
A
#
# COMPACT_ATOMS: atom_id res chain seq x y z
N MET A 1 12.03 20.88 -3.57
CA MET A 1 11.29 19.80 -2.87
C MET A 1 10.24 20.43 -1.95
N ILE A 2 9.10 19.78 -1.67
CA ILE A 2 8.13 20.29 -0.67
C ILE A 2 8.61 19.86 0.72
N ASN A 3 8.66 20.79 1.69
CA ASN A 3 8.97 20.49 3.09
C ASN A 3 7.71 20.00 3.83
N LEU A 4 7.61 18.69 4.02
CA LEU A 4 6.46 18.03 4.64
C LEU A 4 6.44 18.24 6.16
N TYR A 5 7.60 18.51 6.79
CA TYR A 5 7.69 18.79 8.22
C TYR A 5 7.10 20.18 8.54
N GLU A 6 7.46 21.19 7.75
CA GLU A 6 6.92 22.54 7.85
C GLU A 6 5.41 22.58 7.60
N LYS A 7 4.95 21.89 6.55
CA LYS A 7 3.52 21.78 6.20
C LYS A 7 2.67 21.14 7.31
N LEU A 8 3.24 20.19 8.05
CA LEU A 8 2.60 19.55 9.20
C LEU A 8 2.83 20.29 10.52
N GLY A 9 3.71 21.31 10.55
CA GLY A 9 4.08 22.06 11.75
C GLY A 9 4.81 21.21 12.78
N ILE A 10 5.64 20.25 12.34
CA ILE A 10 6.37 19.32 13.21
C ILE A 10 7.88 19.41 13.00
N LEU A 11 8.64 19.03 14.02
CA LEU A 11 10.11 19.00 13.94
C LEU A 11 10.60 17.77 13.14
N PRO A 12 11.77 17.85 12.48
CA PRO A 12 12.39 16.69 11.82
C PRO A 12 12.69 15.51 12.75
N THR A 13 12.79 15.78 14.05
CA THR A 13 13.03 14.80 15.12
C THR A 13 11.74 14.18 15.68
N ALA A 14 10.56 14.56 15.17
CA ALA A 14 9.27 14.09 15.68
C ALA A 14 9.15 12.55 15.64
N THR A 15 8.52 11.98 16.65
CA THR A 15 8.24 10.54 16.72
C THR A 15 7.18 10.13 15.69
N THR A 16 7.14 8.84 15.35
CA THR A 16 6.11 8.31 14.42
C THR A 16 4.70 8.61 14.90
N HIS A 17 4.46 8.56 16.22
CA HIS A 17 3.16 8.87 16.81
C HIS A 17 2.78 10.35 16.65
N GLU A 18 3.73 11.28 16.83
CA GLU A 18 3.51 12.71 16.61
C GLU A 18 3.20 13.03 15.14
N ILE A 19 3.90 12.37 14.20
CA ILE A 19 3.65 12.50 12.76
C ILE A 19 2.24 12.02 12.41
N GLN A 20 1.82 10.85 12.92
CA GLN A 20 0.48 10.32 12.69
C GLN A 20 -0.60 11.28 13.22
N ASN A 21 -0.40 11.84 14.42
CA ASN A 21 -1.34 12.79 15.00
C ASN A 21 -1.39 14.11 14.22
N ALA A 22 -0.25 14.60 13.73
CA ALA A 22 -0.20 15.79 12.88
C ALA A 22 -0.93 15.58 11.56
N ILE A 23 -0.77 14.43 10.90
CA ILE A 23 -1.49 14.08 9.66
C ILE A 23 -3.00 14.01 9.91
N ARG A 24 -3.44 13.37 11.01
CA ARG A 24 -4.86 13.30 11.37
C ARG A 24 -5.44 14.69 11.61
N LYS A 25 -4.72 15.55 12.35
CA LYS A 25 -5.11 16.93 12.61
C LYS A 25 -5.27 17.71 11.30
N ALA A 26 -4.26 17.64 10.43
CA ALA A 26 -4.26 18.30 9.13
C ALA A 26 -5.39 17.84 8.20
N ALA A 27 -5.71 16.55 8.20
CA ALA A 27 -6.82 15.99 7.44
C ALA A 27 -8.17 16.50 7.97
N SER A 28 -8.34 16.56 9.30
CA SER A 28 -9.58 17.05 9.93
C SER A 28 -9.79 18.56 9.76
N SER A 29 -8.73 19.35 9.75
CA SER A 29 -8.79 20.80 9.55
C SER A 29 -8.72 21.22 8.08
N GLN A 30 -8.69 20.26 7.14
CA GLN A 30 -8.52 20.50 5.69
C GLN A 30 -7.33 21.42 5.36
N SER A 31 -6.29 21.42 6.19
CA SER A 31 -5.15 22.34 6.03
C SER A 31 -4.17 21.89 4.94
N LEU A 32 -4.36 20.68 4.40
CA LEU A 32 -3.52 20.01 3.41
C LEU A 32 -4.40 19.30 2.38
N THR A 33 -3.96 19.29 1.13
CA THR A 33 -4.65 18.57 0.05
C THR A 33 -4.47 17.06 0.16
N LEU A 34 -5.36 16.29 -0.46
CA LEU A 34 -5.30 14.82 -0.45
C LEU A 34 -3.93 14.29 -0.95
N GLN A 35 -3.38 14.92 -1.98
CA GLN A 35 -2.06 14.56 -2.53
C GLN A 35 -0.92 14.87 -1.56
N GLU A 36 -0.99 15.96 -0.80
CA GLU A 36 0.02 16.29 0.22
C GLU A 36 -0.08 15.32 1.40
N LEU A 37 -1.29 14.93 1.83
CA LEU A 37 -1.50 13.94 2.88
C LEU A 37 -0.97 12.55 2.48
N GLN A 38 -1.15 12.14 1.22
CA GLN A 38 -0.56 10.91 0.69
C GLN A 38 0.97 10.95 0.74
N LYS A 39 1.58 12.06 0.31
CA LYS A 39 3.04 12.25 0.42
C LYS A 39 3.54 12.19 1.86
N CYS A 40 2.83 12.81 2.81
CA CYS A 40 3.15 12.71 4.24
C CYS A 40 3.12 11.25 4.71
N LYS A 41 2.12 10.47 4.28
CA LYS A 41 1.99 9.05 4.65
C LYS A 41 3.12 8.20 4.06
N GLU A 42 3.45 8.40 2.80
CA GLU A 42 4.47 7.63 2.08
C GLU A 42 5.90 7.96 2.54
N TRP A 43 6.20 9.24 2.78
CA TRP A 43 7.58 9.70 3.00
C TRP A 43 7.93 9.89 4.49
N LEU A 44 6.96 10.19 5.37
CA LEU A 44 7.24 10.44 6.79
C LEU A 44 6.91 9.28 7.73
N LEU A 45 6.00 8.36 7.35
CA LEU A 45 5.66 7.19 8.19
C LEU A 45 6.51 5.96 7.89
N ASN A 46 7.21 5.92 6.76
CA ASN A 46 8.21 4.88 6.48
C ASN A 46 9.60 5.38 6.97
N PRO A 47 10.26 4.69 7.94
CA PRO A 47 11.53 5.13 8.50
C PRO A 47 12.66 5.30 7.47
N GLU A 48 12.79 4.38 6.51
CA GLU A 48 13.86 4.42 5.52
C GLU A 48 13.65 5.55 4.50
N MET A 49 12.40 5.74 4.06
CA MET A 49 12.04 6.85 3.18
C MET A 49 12.19 8.18 3.88
N ARG A 50 11.84 8.25 5.16
CA ARG A 50 12.00 9.44 6.00
C ARG A 50 13.45 9.84 6.13
N GLU A 51 14.36 8.89 6.31
CA GLU A 51 15.80 9.17 6.39
C GLU A 51 16.32 9.74 5.07
N ARG A 52 16.04 9.07 3.94
CA ARG A 52 16.43 9.55 2.59
C ARG A 52 15.84 10.92 2.28
N TYR A 53 14.58 11.13 2.63
CA TYR A 53 13.89 12.41 2.50
C TYR A 53 14.56 13.51 3.32
N THR A 54 14.88 13.22 4.58
CA THR A 54 15.50 14.18 5.50
C THR A 54 16.93 14.54 5.07
N VAL A 55 17.71 13.57 4.59
CA VAL A 55 19.04 13.83 4.01
C VAL A 55 18.94 14.76 2.81
N LYS A 56 18.00 14.50 1.90
CA LYS A 56 17.80 15.34 0.72
C LYS A 56 17.28 16.74 1.08
N LEU A 57 16.39 16.83 2.07
CA LEU A 57 15.88 18.11 2.57
C LEU A 57 16.97 18.93 3.25
N LYS A 58 17.91 18.31 3.97
CA LYS A 58 19.09 19.00 4.55
C LYS A 58 20.01 19.61 3.50
N ILE A 59 20.13 18.96 2.34
CA ILE A 59 20.93 19.46 1.21
C ILE A 59 20.23 20.63 0.52
N GLU A 60 18.90 20.51 0.29
CA GLU A 60 18.13 21.55 -0.41
C GLU A 60 17.79 22.77 0.47
N GLN A 61 17.56 22.55 1.77
CA GLN A 61 17.12 23.57 2.73
C GLN A 61 17.89 23.43 4.06
N PRO A 62 19.20 23.72 4.09
CA PRO A 62 20.01 23.60 5.29
C PRO A 62 19.53 24.51 6.43
N ASP A 63 19.01 25.69 6.11
CA ASP A 63 18.50 26.69 7.07
C ASP A 63 17.38 26.15 7.97
N PHE A 64 16.57 25.20 7.48
CA PHE A 64 15.51 24.55 8.26
C PHE A 64 16.04 23.67 9.39
N PHE A 65 17.30 23.21 9.30
CA PHE A 65 17.92 22.32 10.28
C PHE A 65 18.92 23.04 11.21
N VAL A 66 19.19 24.33 10.96
CA VAL A 66 20.00 25.16 11.84
C VAL A 66 19.13 25.62 13.02
N GLN A 67 19.40 25.09 14.21
CA GLN A 67 18.87 25.65 15.46
C GLN A 67 19.37 27.10 15.57
N PRO A 68 18.53 28.08 15.96
CA PRO A 68 18.96 29.47 16.06
C PRO A 68 20.14 29.60 17.03
N THR A 69 21.32 29.93 16.51
CA THR A 69 22.43 30.42 17.32
C THR A 69 22.04 31.76 17.93
N GLU A 70 22.51 31.99 19.16
CA GLU A 70 22.21 33.12 20.05
C GLU A 70 22.42 34.56 19.49
N SER A 71 22.71 34.74 18.21
CA SER A 71 23.05 36.04 17.60
C SER A 71 21.89 36.79 16.95
N GLN A 72 20.64 36.31 17.02
CA GLN A 72 19.45 37.09 16.60
C GLN A 72 18.38 37.26 17.70
N LYS A 73 18.83 37.34 18.96
CA LYS A 73 18.00 37.75 20.11
C LYS A 73 18.24 39.23 20.48
N LYS A 74 18.20 40.13 19.49
CA LYS A 74 18.19 41.58 19.72
C LYS A 74 17.21 42.28 18.78
N GLU A 75 15.93 41.98 18.92
CA GLU A 75 14.85 42.96 18.72
C GLU A 75 13.52 42.37 19.17
N SER A 76 13.24 42.55 20.47
CA SER A 76 11.92 42.57 21.13
C SER A 76 12.06 42.15 22.59
N LYS A 77 12.86 42.91 23.34
CA LYS A 77 12.68 43.01 24.80
C LYS A 77 12.09 44.39 25.08
N GLY A 78 10.79 44.42 25.34
CA GLY A 78 10.08 45.58 25.84
C GLY A 78 8.94 45.15 26.75
N LYS A 79 9.22 45.13 28.06
CA LYS A 79 8.28 45.09 29.22
C LYS A 79 7.53 43.77 29.42
N ASN A 80 7.33 43.22 30.62
CA ASN A 80 7.57 43.69 31.97
C ASN A 80 7.76 42.47 32.89
N LYS A 81 8.51 42.63 33.99
CA LYS A 81 8.79 41.59 34.97
C LYS A 81 7.96 41.82 36.24
N GLN A 82 7.57 40.70 36.86
CA GLN A 82 7.30 40.48 38.30
C GLN A 82 6.00 40.97 38.93
N GLN A 83 5.23 40.03 39.49
CA GLN A 83 5.06 39.80 40.94
C GLN A 83 4.19 38.55 41.17
N SER A 84 4.74 37.46 41.74
CA SER A 84 4.76 37.06 43.17
C SER A 84 3.49 36.34 43.65
N HIS A 85 3.71 35.13 44.18
CA HIS A 85 2.81 34.29 44.99
C HIS A 85 2.17 35.06 46.15
N GLU A 86 0.91 34.76 46.51
CA GLU A 86 0.47 34.22 47.82
C GLU A 86 -1.04 33.86 47.84
N SER A 87 -1.36 32.76 48.54
CA SER A 87 -2.62 32.31 49.20
C SER A 87 -4.02 32.65 48.62
N ASP A 88 -4.87 31.63 48.39
CA ASP A 88 -5.97 31.34 49.35
C ASP A 88 -6.89 30.17 48.96
N GLU A 89 -7.26 29.47 50.02
CA GLU A 89 -8.18 28.35 50.15
C GLU A 89 -9.65 28.81 50.09
N LYS A 90 -10.40 28.39 49.05
CA LYS A 90 -11.87 28.10 49.01
C LYS A 90 -12.45 28.35 47.62
N SER A 91 -12.60 27.29 46.82
CA SER A 91 -13.66 27.20 45.79
C SER A 91 -13.69 25.80 45.17
N ASN A 92 -13.95 24.76 45.97
CA ASN A 92 -13.95 23.36 45.50
C ASN A 92 -15.31 22.64 45.67
N GLN A 93 -16.42 23.33 45.35
CA GLN A 93 -17.73 22.68 45.27
C GLN A 93 -18.58 23.12 44.06
N LYS A 94 -18.41 24.34 43.54
CA LYS A 94 -19.19 24.84 42.40
C LYS A 94 -18.63 24.46 41.02
N LEU A 95 -17.34 24.12 40.92
CA LEU A 95 -16.72 23.74 39.64
C LEU A 95 -17.08 22.29 39.21
N TRP A 96 -17.28 21.39 40.17
CA TRP A 96 -17.61 19.99 39.90
C TRP A 96 -19.00 19.82 39.26
N HIS A 97 -19.98 20.64 39.66
CA HIS A 97 -21.32 20.58 39.08
C HIS A 97 -21.38 21.12 37.64
N ILE A 98 -20.58 22.13 37.30
CA ILE A 98 -20.52 22.68 35.93
C ILE A 98 -19.88 21.68 34.97
N ALA A 99 -18.83 20.96 35.41
CA ALA A 99 -18.19 19.92 34.60
C ALA A 99 -19.11 18.71 34.34
N LEU A 100 -19.91 18.29 35.32
CA LEU A 100 -20.83 17.15 35.20
C LEU A 100 -22.02 17.43 34.27
N VAL A 101 -22.60 18.63 34.36
CA VAL A 101 -23.72 19.03 33.47
C VAL A 101 -23.22 19.19 32.03
N GLY A 102 -22.05 19.79 31.82
CA GLY A 102 -21.44 19.94 30.50
C GLY A 102 -21.14 18.59 29.82
N PHE A 103 -20.65 17.60 30.58
CA PHE A 103 -20.41 16.26 30.04
C PHE A 103 -21.72 15.55 29.65
N SER A 104 -22.80 15.72 30.42
CA SER A 104 -24.10 15.11 30.08
C SER A 104 -24.72 15.68 28.79
N CYS A 105 -24.64 16.99 28.58
CA CYS A 105 -25.14 17.62 27.35
C CYS A 105 -24.32 17.22 26.11
N PHE A 106 -23.02 17.01 26.29
CA PHE A 106 -22.13 16.61 25.20
C PHE A 106 -22.40 15.18 24.72
N VAL A 107 -22.67 14.24 25.63
CA VAL A 107 -22.98 12.83 25.28
C VAL A 107 -24.34 12.71 24.59
N ILE A 108 -25.35 13.47 25.05
CA ILE A 108 -26.69 13.47 24.43
C ILE A 108 -26.66 14.13 23.04
N GLY A 109 -25.92 15.24 22.88
CA GLY A 109 -25.71 15.88 21.58
C GLY A 109 -24.95 15.01 20.57
N TRP A 110 -23.94 14.25 21.04
CA TRP A 110 -23.16 13.35 20.18
C TRP A 110 -23.99 12.15 19.69
N PHE A 111 -24.90 11.61 20.50
CA PHE A 111 -25.78 10.52 20.08
C PHE A 111 -26.91 10.97 19.14
N ALA A 112 -27.52 12.14 19.38
CA ALA A 112 -28.57 12.67 18.50
C ALA A 112 -28.03 13.09 17.12
N GLY A 113 -26.81 13.65 17.03
CA GLY A 113 -26.19 14.04 15.76
C GLY A 113 -25.72 12.87 14.89
N ARG A 114 -25.40 11.71 15.50
CA ARG A 114 -24.87 10.54 14.78
C ARG A 114 -25.95 9.77 14.01
N GLU A 115 -27.20 9.83 14.44
CA GLU A 115 -28.31 9.20 13.71
C GLU A 115 -28.87 10.08 12.59
N TYR A 116 -28.86 11.41 12.74
CA TYR A 116 -29.35 12.33 11.70
C TYR A 116 -28.48 12.30 10.42
N LEU A 117 -27.15 12.17 10.55
CA LEU A 117 -26.23 12.09 9.40
C LEU A 117 -26.39 10.84 8.53
N LYS A 118 -26.99 9.75 9.04
CA LYS A 118 -27.16 8.51 8.26
C LYS A 118 -28.28 8.63 7.21
N TYR A 119 -29.23 9.55 7.37
CA TYR A 119 -30.38 9.69 6.48
C TYR A 119 -30.11 10.64 5.30
N GLU A 120 -29.37 11.73 5.47
CA GLU A 120 -29.06 12.66 4.37
C GLU A 120 -28.04 12.11 3.36
N ILE A 121 -27.04 11.36 3.80
CA ILE A 121 -25.99 10.83 2.90
C ILE A 121 -26.55 9.77 1.95
N LYS A 122 -27.56 8.99 2.37
CA LYS A 122 -28.21 8.00 1.50
C LYS A 122 -29.09 8.65 0.42
N GLY A 123 -29.79 9.74 0.76
CA GLY A 123 -30.59 10.50 -0.21
C GLY A 123 -29.74 11.21 -1.25
N ALA A 124 -28.69 11.92 -0.81
CA ALA A 124 -27.81 12.66 -1.70
C ALA A 124 -26.99 11.75 -2.65
N MET A 125 -26.64 10.53 -2.23
CA MET A 125 -25.99 9.55 -3.10
C MET A 125 -26.94 8.88 -4.12
N GLN A 126 -28.25 8.85 -3.91
CA GLN A 126 -29.16 8.33 -4.95
C GLN A 126 -29.49 9.39 -6.00
N GLU A 127 -29.62 10.66 -5.60
CA GLU A 127 -29.88 11.77 -6.53
C GLU A 127 -28.65 12.12 -7.40
N ALA A 128 -27.43 12.00 -6.87
CA ALA A 128 -26.20 12.28 -7.62
C ALA A 128 -25.86 11.20 -8.67
N PHE A 129 -26.40 9.97 -8.54
CA PHE A 129 -26.10 8.84 -9.43
C PHE A 129 -27.28 8.42 -10.34
N ALA A 130 -28.49 8.93 -10.11
CA ALA A 130 -29.65 8.71 -10.97
C ALA A 130 -29.46 9.10 -12.46
N PRO A 131 -28.71 10.16 -12.84
CA PRO A 131 -28.58 10.54 -14.25
C PRO A 131 -27.56 9.71 -15.04
N LEU A 132 -26.85 8.75 -14.42
CA LEU A 132 -25.86 7.90 -15.12
C LEU A 132 -26.43 6.55 -15.59
N THR A 133 -27.67 6.23 -15.24
CA THR A 133 -28.31 4.93 -15.56
C THR A 133 -29.33 4.96 -16.70
N GLU A 134 -29.61 6.12 -17.31
CA GLU A 134 -30.59 6.20 -18.40
C GLU A 134 -29.90 6.21 -19.78
N LYS A 135 -29.58 5.01 -20.28
CA LYS A 135 -29.32 4.76 -21.70
C LYS A 135 -30.59 5.10 -22.50
N LYS A 136 -30.54 6.14 -23.34
CA LYS A 136 -31.42 6.26 -24.52
C LYS A 136 -30.81 5.47 -25.67
N GLU A 137 -31.42 4.33 -26.00
CA GLU A 137 -31.29 3.69 -27.31
C GLU A 137 -32.28 4.34 -28.29
N GLN A 138 -31.78 4.86 -29.42
CA GLN A 138 -32.53 5.04 -30.68
C GLN A 138 -31.54 5.02 -31.88
N PRO A 139 -32.02 4.71 -33.11
CA PRO A 139 -31.47 3.63 -33.92
C PRO A 139 -30.47 4.02 -35.03
N VAL A 140 -29.83 2.96 -35.55
CA VAL A 140 -28.84 2.89 -36.63
C VAL A 140 -29.35 3.44 -37.97
N LYS A 141 -28.55 4.31 -38.62
CA LYS A 141 -28.47 4.43 -40.08
C LYS A 141 -27.02 4.35 -40.54
N LYS A 142 -26.76 3.45 -41.49
CA LYS A 142 -25.49 3.30 -42.23
C LYS A 142 -25.20 4.55 -43.05
N ASN A 143 -23.95 5.01 -43.05
CA ASN A 143 -23.17 5.26 -44.26
C ASN A 143 -21.68 5.49 -43.94
N GLU A 144 -20.90 4.58 -44.49
CA GLU A 144 -19.50 4.58 -44.93
C GLU A 144 -18.75 5.92 -44.99
N SER A 145 -17.68 6.04 -44.19
CA SER A 145 -16.32 6.44 -44.63
C SER A 145 -15.37 6.51 -43.43
N ASN A 146 -14.28 5.73 -43.52
CA ASN A 146 -13.18 5.68 -42.57
C ASN A 146 -12.39 7.01 -42.63
N PRO A 147 -11.79 7.50 -41.53
CA PRO A 147 -10.52 6.91 -41.10
C PRO A 147 -10.40 6.71 -39.57
N THR A 148 -9.96 5.50 -39.23
CA THR A 148 -9.22 5.07 -38.02
C THR A 148 -8.79 6.15 -37.03
N PRO A 149 -9.10 5.94 -35.73
CA PRO A 149 -8.17 6.20 -34.65
C PRO A 149 -7.66 4.87 -34.08
N LYS A 150 -6.34 4.68 -34.20
CA LYS A 150 -5.56 3.67 -33.50
C LYS A 150 -5.64 3.86 -31.98
N LYS A 151 -5.88 2.74 -31.28
CA LYS A 151 -5.30 2.31 -30.00
C LYS A 151 -5.36 3.23 -28.77
N SER A 152 -6.04 2.74 -27.74
CA SER A 152 -5.41 2.51 -26.43
C SER A 152 -6.17 1.41 -25.67
N ASN A 153 -5.96 0.15 -26.08
CA ASN A 153 -6.12 -0.97 -25.16
C ASN A 153 -4.78 -1.14 -24.47
N ALA A 154 -4.66 -0.66 -23.23
CA ALA A 154 -3.57 -1.06 -22.35
C ALA A 154 -3.85 -2.49 -21.89
N VAL A 155 -3.45 -3.46 -22.71
CA VAL A 155 -3.29 -4.84 -22.30
C VAL A 155 -1.93 -4.90 -21.58
N SER A 156 -1.92 -5.07 -20.26
CA SER A 156 -0.69 -5.39 -19.54
C SER A 156 -0.37 -6.85 -19.80
N ASP A 157 0.32 -7.12 -20.90
CA ASP A 157 0.76 -8.47 -21.25
C ASP A 157 1.78 -8.96 -20.20
N SER A 158 1.49 -10.11 -19.59
CA SER A 158 2.45 -10.84 -18.76
C SER A 158 3.74 -11.07 -19.55
N LYS A 159 4.90 -10.73 -18.95
CA LYS A 159 6.23 -11.00 -19.54
C LYS A 159 6.43 -12.50 -19.85
N TRP A 160 5.70 -13.38 -19.18
CA TRP A 160 5.83 -14.82 -19.31
C TRP A 160 4.70 -15.41 -20.17
N PRO A 161 5.01 -16.37 -21.06
CA PRO A 161 4.00 -17.12 -21.81
C PRO A 161 3.28 -18.13 -20.91
N THR A 162 2.16 -18.68 -21.38
CA THR A 162 1.39 -19.74 -20.68
C THR A 162 1.99 -21.14 -20.82
N THR A 163 3.18 -21.25 -21.41
CA THR A 163 4.00 -22.45 -21.51
C THR A 163 5.38 -22.15 -20.92
N TRP A 164 6.13 -23.17 -20.51
CA TRP A 164 7.47 -22.95 -19.95
C TRP A 164 8.39 -22.19 -20.91
N ASN A 165 8.96 -21.09 -20.41
CA ASN A 165 10.00 -20.31 -21.07
C ASN A 165 11.29 -20.39 -20.26
N TYR A 166 12.37 -20.80 -20.91
CA TYR A 166 13.68 -20.95 -20.31
C TYR A 166 14.59 -19.83 -20.76
N THR A 167 15.25 -19.19 -19.82
CA THR A 167 16.16 -18.06 -20.06
C THR A 167 17.45 -18.24 -19.28
N THR A 168 18.55 -17.73 -19.85
CA THR A 168 19.85 -17.68 -19.18
C THR A 168 20.29 -16.22 -19.13
N SER A 169 20.76 -15.79 -17.95
CA SER A 169 21.29 -14.45 -17.71
C SER A 169 22.73 -14.58 -17.21
N ASN A 170 23.66 -13.92 -17.92
CA ASN A 170 25.08 -13.95 -17.59
C ASN A 170 25.47 -12.67 -16.83
N ASP A 171 26.16 -12.82 -15.70
CA ASP A 171 26.89 -11.76 -15.01
C ASP A 171 28.34 -11.79 -15.47
N GLU A 172 28.65 -10.97 -16.48
CA GLU A 172 29.99 -10.90 -17.08
C GLU A 172 31.06 -10.42 -16.08
N MET A 173 30.70 -9.63 -15.07
CA MET A 173 31.66 -9.16 -14.06
C MET A 173 32.15 -10.30 -13.16
N ARG A 174 31.31 -11.32 -12.92
CA ARG A 174 31.62 -12.46 -12.05
C ARG A 174 31.84 -13.77 -12.82
N GLY A 175 31.61 -13.78 -14.13
CA GLY A 175 31.68 -14.98 -14.96
C GLY A 175 30.65 -16.04 -14.56
N THR A 176 29.51 -15.63 -14.01
CA THR A 176 28.45 -16.57 -13.54
C THR A 176 27.22 -16.48 -14.43
N SER A 177 26.52 -17.60 -14.62
CA SER A 177 25.25 -17.65 -15.33
C SER A 177 24.13 -18.08 -14.39
N ASN A 178 22.96 -17.45 -14.53
CA ASN A 178 21.73 -17.84 -13.86
C ASN A 178 20.72 -18.30 -14.89
N GLU A 179 20.20 -19.50 -14.70
CA GLU A 179 19.11 -20.05 -15.49
C GLU A 179 17.79 -19.77 -14.79
N SER A 180 16.73 -19.60 -15.57
CA SER A 180 15.38 -19.42 -15.05
C SER A 180 14.35 -20.02 -15.99
N ALA A 181 13.36 -20.68 -15.40
CA ALA A 181 12.19 -21.21 -16.09
C ALA A 181 10.95 -20.47 -15.57
N GLY A 182 10.18 -19.85 -16.46
CA GLY A 182 9.00 -19.07 -16.08
C GLY A 182 7.76 -19.44 -16.89
N ILE A 183 6.60 -19.30 -16.26
CA ILE A 183 5.29 -19.56 -16.85
C ILE A 183 4.25 -18.61 -16.26
N SER A 184 3.25 -18.22 -17.06
CA SER A 184 2.12 -17.39 -16.64
C SER A 184 0.85 -18.21 -16.44
N SER A 185 -0.05 -17.70 -15.60
CA SER A 185 -1.37 -18.30 -15.38
C SER A 185 -2.21 -18.35 -16.65
N LEU A 186 -3.02 -19.40 -16.76
CA LEU A 186 -3.99 -19.61 -17.82
C LEU A 186 -5.14 -18.61 -17.73
N ASN A 187 -5.61 -18.37 -16.51
CA ASN A 187 -6.66 -17.40 -16.22
C ASN A 187 -6.08 -16.02 -15.87
N GLU A 188 -6.95 -15.04 -15.98
CA GLU A 188 -6.71 -13.64 -15.65
C GLU A 188 -7.79 -13.22 -14.65
N GLU A 189 -7.39 -12.51 -13.61
CA GLU A 189 -8.28 -12.03 -12.58
C GLU A 189 -8.56 -10.55 -12.80
N ASN A 190 -9.83 -10.15 -12.72
CA ASN A 190 -10.21 -8.75 -12.83
C ASN A 190 -10.30 -8.15 -11.42
N LEU A 191 -9.37 -7.28 -11.11
CA LEU A 191 -9.27 -6.59 -9.83
C LEU A 191 -9.87 -5.19 -9.92
N GLU A 192 -10.33 -4.70 -8.78
CA GLU A 192 -10.78 -3.32 -8.66
C GLU A 192 -9.62 -2.34 -8.89
N PHE A 193 -9.98 -1.09 -9.21
CA PHE A 193 -9.01 0.00 -9.31
C PHE A 193 -8.18 0.07 -8.01
N PRO A 194 -6.84 0.14 -8.09
CA PRO A 194 -6.03 0.62 -9.23
C PRO A 194 -5.47 -0.46 -10.17
N TYR A 195 -5.77 -1.74 -9.95
CA TYR A 195 -5.02 -2.82 -10.62
C TYR A 195 -5.61 -3.23 -11.96
N GLY A 196 -6.93 -3.43 -12.06
CA GLY A 196 -7.57 -3.96 -13.26
C GLY A 196 -7.23 -5.43 -13.49
N ARG A 197 -7.00 -5.82 -14.75
CA ARG A 197 -6.76 -7.23 -15.10
C ARG A 197 -5.34 -7.66 -14.75
N THR A 198 -5.19 -8.80 -14.10
CA THR A 198 -3.88 -9.31 -13.64
C THR A 198 -3.69 -10.79 -13.93
N ARG A 199 -2.44 -11.17 -14.16
CA ARG A 199 -2.00 -12.57 -14.18
C ARG A 199 -0.94 -12.80 -13.13
N LEU A 200 -0.82 -14.06 -12.72
CA LEU A 200 0.26 -14.52 -11.86
C LEU A 200 1.27 -15.27 -12.71
N ALA A 201 2.55 -14.97 -12.53
CA ALA A 201 3.65 -15.72 -13.08
C ALA A 201 4.35 -16.52 -11.99
N PHE A 202 4.78 -17.73 -12.34
CA PHE A 202 5.62 -18.60 -11.53
C PHE A 202 6.97 -18.74 -12.19
N VAL A 203 8.05 -18.54 -11.44
CA VAL A 203 9.42 -18.58 -11.94
C VAL A 203 10.29 -19.40 -10.99
N ILE A 204 11.12 -20.25 -11.57
CA ILE A 204 12.14 -21.03 -10.88
C ILE A 204 13.49 -20.53 -11.38
N SER A 205 14.43 -20.25 -10.47
CA SER A 205 15.80 -19.85 -10.79
C SER A 205 16.80 -20.82 -10.17
N ASN A 206 17.95 -21.03 -10.81
CA ASN A 206 18.99 -21.96 -10.34
C ASN A 206 19.85 -21.39 -9.19
N LYS A 207 19.46 -20.25 -8.61
CA LYS A 207 20.08 -19.72 -7.39
C LYS A 207 19.72 -20.58 -6.18
N GLY A 208 20.69 -20.82 -5.28
CA GLY A 208 20.50 -21.61 -4.05
C GLY A 208 20.74 -23.12 -4.23
N GLN A 209 20.63 -23.89 -3.15
CA GLN A 209 20.75 -25.35 -3.19
C GLN A 209 19.46 -25.98 -3.71
N GLY A 210 19.39 -26.25 -5.02
CA GLY A 210 18.25 -26.93 -5.66
C GLY A 210 17.28 -26.00 -6.43
N GLY A 211 17.60 -24.71 -6.50
CA GLY A 211 16.80 -23.69 -7.16
C GLY A 211 15.73 -23.07 -6.26
N VAL A 212 15.38 -21.81 -6.54
CA VAL A 212 14.40 -21.03 -5.77
C VAL A 212 13.19 -20.72 -6.64
N GLY A 213 12.02 -21.06 -6.13
CA GLY A 213 10.73 -20.74 -6.74
C GLY A 213 10.17 -19.41 -6.23
N PHE A 214 9.59 -18.61 -7.10
CA PHE A 214 8.87 -17.39 -6.71
C PHE A 214 7.67 -17.11 -7.62
N PHE A 215 6.69 -16.42 -7.05
CA PHE A 215 5.54 -15.89 -7.78
C PHE A 215 5.62 -14.37 -7.92
N THR A 216 5.15 -13.85 -9.04
CA THR A 216 5.04 -12.40 -9.26
C THR A 216 3.78 -12.09 -10.06
N SER A 217 3.12 -10.98 -9.77
CA SER A 217 1.95 -10.53 -10.52
C SER A 217 2.36 -9.53 -11.61
N THR A 218 1.49 -9.30 -12.58
CA THR A 218 1.73 -8.27 -13.61
C THR A 218 1.58 -6.84 -13.11
N ASN A 219 0.69 -6.63 -12.14
CA ASN A 219 0.20 -5.31 -11.73
C ASN A 219 -0.59 -5.34 -10.42
N ALA A 220 -0.43 -6.37 -9.58
CA ALA A 220 -1.23 -6.53 -8.35
C ALA A 220 -0.34 -6.66 -7.11
N GLN A 221 -0.68 -5.95 -6.04
CA GLN A 221 0.10 -6.03 -4.81
C GLN A 221 -0.38 -7.15 -3.91
N PHE A 222 0.56 -7.99 -3.44
CA PHE A 222 0.24 -9.04 -2.47
C PHE A 222 0.01 -8.45 -1.09
N LYS A 223 -1.07 -8.88 -0.44
CA LYS A 223 -1.42 -8.53 0.94
C LYS A 223 -0.97 -9.65 1.86
N CYS A 224 0.19 -9.45 2.46
CA CYS A 224 0.70 -10.36 3.49
C CYS A 224 0.28 -9.84 4.86
N ASN A 225 0.14 -10.75 5.82
CA ASN A 225 -0.21 -10.38 7.18
C ASN A 225 1.00 -9.71 7.86
N ASP A 226 0.79 -9.11 9.02
CA ASP A 226 1.86 -8.51 9.85
C ASP A 226 2.77 -9.57 10.52
N GLU A 227 2.85 -10.78 9.95
CA GLU A 227 3.75 -11.82 10.41
C GLU A 227 5.12 -11.63 9.75
N PHE A 228 6.17 -11.58 10.57
CA PHE A 228 7.54 -11.42 10.10
C PHE A 228 8.40 -12.60 10.56
N LYS A 229 9.17 -13.18 9.64
CA LYS A 229 10.22 -14.17 9.93
C LYS A 229 11.55 -13.59 9.50
N ASN A 230 12.51 -13.53 10.42
CA ASN A 230 13.86 -13.00 10.18
C ASN A 230 13.85 -11.58 9.55
N GLY A 231 12.90 -10.72 9.95
CA GLY A 231 12.77 -9.37 9.41
C GLY A 231 12.07 -9.27 8.05
N HIS A 232 11.52 -10.37 7.52
CA HIS A 232 10.80 -10.39 6.25
C HIS A 232 9.31 -10.71 6.45
N ALA A 233 8.45 -10.01 5.72
CA ALA A 233 7.00 -10.24 5.75
C ALA A 233 6.65 -11.62 5.18
N VAL A 234 5.82 -12.36 5.89
CA VAL A 234 5.39 -13.72 5.52
C VAL A 234 3.96 -13.71 5.02
N CYS A 235 3.73 -14.41 3.92
CA CYS A 235 2.42 -14.55 3.29
C CYS A 235 2.07 -16.02 3.28
N LYS A 236 0.90 -16.34 3.82
CA LYS A 236 0.32 -17.66 3.67
C LYS A 236 -0.44 -17.73 2.36
N ILE A 237 -0.06 -18.66 1.49
CA ILE A 237 -0.75 -18.92 0.23
C ILE A 237 -1.20 -20.38 0.18
N ALA A 238 -2.23 -20.67 -0.61
CA ALA A 238 -2.67 -22.04 -0.84
C ALA A 238 -2.21 -22.52 -2.22
N VAL A 239 -1.73 -23.75 -2.28
CA VAL A 239 -1.30 -24.41 -3.50
C VAL A 239 -1.99 -25.76 -3.63
N LYS A 240 -2.30 -26.14 -4.86
CA LYS A 240 -2.89 -27.44 -5.17
C LYS A 240 -2.28 -27.97 -6.45
N PHE A 241 -1.66 -29.14 -6.36
CA PHE A 241 -1.17 -29.88 -7.50
C PHE A 241 -2.21 -30.90 -7.97
N ASP A 242 -2.57 -30.86 -9.25
CA ASP A 242 -3.56 -31.74 -9.86
C ASP A 242 -4.84 -31.89 -9.00
N ASN A 243 -5.12 -33.11 -8.54
CA ASN A 243 -6.27 -33.45 -7.69
C ASN A 243 -5.89 -33.70 -6.23
N ASN A 244 -4.66 -33.38 -5.83
CA ASN A 244 -4.18 -33.57 -4.46
C ASN A 244 -4.89 -32.59 -3.50
N PRO A 245 -4.81 -32.84 -2.17
CA PRO A 245 -5.29 -31.88 -1.18
C PRO A 245 -4.65 -30.50 -1.33
N ILE A 246 -5.35 -29.47 -0.83
CA ILE A 246 -4.80 -28.12 -0.76
C ILE A 246 -3.71 -28.09 0.32
N GLU A 247 -2.54 -27.57 -0.05
CA GLU A 247 -1.43 -27.33 0.85
C GLU A 247 -1.32 -25.83 1.11
N TYR A 248 -1.05 -25.45 2.36
CA TYR A 248 -0.80 -24.06 2.74
C TYR A 248 0.69 -23.87 2.98
N ILE A 249 1.26 -22.86 2.34
CA ILE A 249 2.69 -22.61 2.38
C ILE A 249 2.96 -21.17 2.80
N ASP A 250 4.03 -21.00 3.57
CA ASP A 250 4.52 -19.68 3.94
C ASP A 250 5.58 -19.25 2.92
N VAL A 251 5.34 -18.11 2.27
CA VAL A 251 6.27 -17.48 1.34
C VAL A 251 6.70 -16.12 1.86
N ILE A 252 7.91 -15.70 1.53
CA ILE A 252 8.46 -14.42 1.92
C ILE A 252 8.12 -13.39 0.86
N LYS A 253 7.43 -12.31 1.23
CA LYS A 253 7.30 -11.14 0.35
C LYS A 253 8.58 -10.34 0.38
N LYS A 254 9.19 -10.15 -0.79
CA LYS A 254 10.32 -9.22 -0.92
C LYS A 254 9.80 -7.78 -0.75
N MET A 255 10.40 -7.05 0.20
CA MET A 255 10.08 -5.64 0.45
C MET A 255 10.13 -4.83 -0.84
N ASP A 256 9.16 -3.92 -1.00
CA ASP A 256 8.99 -3.03 -2.17
C ASP A 256 8.83 -3.72 -3.54
N SER A 257 8.50 -5.02 -3.54
CA SER A 257 8.21 -5.77 -4.76
C SER A 257 6.95 -6.61 -4.64
N ASP A 258 6.32 -6.85 -5.78
CA ASP A 258 5.21 -7.79 -5.93
C ASP A 258 5.76 -9.17 -6.28
N ILE A 259 6.68 -9.66 -5.42
CA ILE A 259 7.33 -10.96 -5.54
C ILE A 259 7.18 -11.72 -4.23
N LEU A 260 6.68 -12.96 -4.33
CA LEU A 260 6.58 -13.93 -3.25
C LEU A 260 7.63 -15.03 -3.47
N VAL A 261 8.62 -15.10 -2.60
CA VAL A 261 9.74 -16.04 -2.70
C VAL A 261 9.51 -17.21 -1.75
N MET A 262 9.66 -18.44 -2.23
CA MET A 262 9.65 -19.62 -1.37
C MET A 262 10.97 -19.72 -0.61
N ASP A 263 10.92 -20.23 0.62
CA ASP A 263 12.14 -20.60 1.34
C ASP A 263 12.94 -21.66 0.57
N ASP A 264 14.27 -21.64 0.66
CA ASP A 264 15.15 -22.57 -0.05
C ASP A 264 14.82 -24.04 0.27
N SER A 265 14.52 -24.35 1.54
CA SER A 265 14.19 -25.73 1.96
C SER A 265 12.87 -26.22 1.38
N TYR A 266 11.88 -25.34 1.27
CA TYR A 266 10.58 -25.65 0.68
C TYR A 266 10.65 -25.69 -0.85
N SER A 267 11.47 -24.83 -1.47
CA SER A 267 11.62 -24.71 -2.92
C SER A 267 11.97 -26.06 -3.56
N ALA A 268 12.92 -26.81 -2.98
CA ALA A 268 13.31 -28.12 -3.53
C ALA A 268 12.13 -29.11 -3.61
N THR A 269 11.31 -29.18 -2.56
CA THR A 269 10.12 -30.06 -2.52
C THR A 269 9.06 -29.58 -3.51
N PHE A 270 8.81 -28.27 -3.55
CA PHE A 270 7.85 -27.68 -4.48
C PHE A 270 8.23 -27.93 -5.94
N ILE A 271 9.52 -27.75 -6.30
CA ILE A 271 10.04 -28.00 -7.65
C ILE A 271 9.90 -29.48 -8.04
N ASN A 272 10.11 -30.41 -7.10
CA ASN A 272 9.87 -31.83 -7.35
C ASN A 272 8.40 -32.13 -7.64
N ASN A 273 7.47 -31.49 -6.92
CA ASN A 273 6.04 -31.60 -7.23
C ASN A 273 5.74 -31.05 -8.63
N VAL A 274 6.32 -29.90 -9.00
CA VAL A 274 6.19 -29.31 -10.34
C VAL A 274 6.67 -30.26 -11.45
N ARG A 275 7.76 -31.02 -11.23
CA ARG A 275 8.26 -32.02 -12.20
C ARG A 275 7.28 -33.18 -12.44
N SER A 276 6.50 -33.55 -11.43
CA SER A 276 5.61 -34.73 -11.47
C SER A 276 4.17 -34.41 -11.85
N ALA A 277 3.71 -33.20 -11.55
CA ALA A 277 2.34 -32.76 -11.73
C ALA A 277 2.09 -32.14 -13.11
N LYS A 278 0.83 -32.02 -13.50
CA LYS A 278 0.41 -31.39 -14.76
C LYS A 278 -0.25 -30.04 -14.56
N LYS A 279 -0.95 -29.86 -13.45
CA LYS A 279 -1.68 -28.65 -13.11
C LYS A 279 -1.25 -28.14 -11.75
N LEU A 280 -1.12 -26.83 -11.67
CA LEU A 280 -0.91 -26.11 -10.41
C LEU A 280 -2.00 -25.06 -10.29
N MET A 281 -2.64 -25.00 -9.13
CA MET A 281 -3.52 -23.91 -8.74
C MET A 281 -2.93 -23.22 -7.52
N VAL A 282 -2.88 -21.90 -7.55
CA VAL A 282 -2.32 -21.07 -6.50
C VAL A 282 -3.34 -20.02 -6.10
N GLU A 283 -3.63 -19.92 -4.81
CA GLU A 283 -4.45 -18.86 -4.25
C GLU A 283 -3.56 -17.90 -3.45
N VAL A 284 -3.55 -16.64 -3.86
CA VAL A 284 -2.73 -15.59 -3.25
C VAL A 284 -3.59 -14.43 -2.74
N PRO A 285 -3.26 -13.86 -1.57
CA PRO A 285 -3.97 -12.70 -1.04
C PRO A 285 -3.54 -11.43 -1.78
N ILE A 286 -4.51 -10.70 -2.34
CA ILE A 286 -4.30 -9.44 -3.07
C ILE A 286 -4.84 -8.27 -2.25
N PHE A 287 -4.08 -7.18 -2.22
CA PHE A 287 -4.46 -5.95 -1.51
C PHE A 287 -5.81 -5.43 -2.01
N GLN A 288 -6.72 -5.17 -1.06
CA GLN A 288 -8.10 -4.71 -1.29
C GLN A 288 -9.01 -5.62 -2.15
N ASN A 289 -8.52 -6.75 -2.64
CA ASN A 289 -9.28 -7.65 -3.53
C ASN A 289 -9.50 -9.05 -2.94
N GLY A 290 -8.97 -9.32 -1.74
CA GLY A 290 -9.04 -10.62 -1.10
C GLY A 290 -8.16 -11.66 -1.79
N SER A 291 -8.40 -12.93 -1.52
CA SER A 291 -7.68 -14.03 -2.15
C SER A 291 -8.17 -14.26 -3.57
N LYS A 292 -7.23 -14.47 -4.51
CA LYS A 292 -7.51 -14.78 -5.92
C LYS A 292 -6.76 -16.02 -6.36
N GLN A 293 -7.41 -16.80 -7.22
CA GLN A 293 -6.92 -18.10 -7.67
C GLN A 293 -6.35 -18.00 -9.08
N PHE A 294 -5.21 -18.62 -9.29
CA PHE A 294 -4.51 -18.66 -10.57
C PHE A 294 -4.19 -20.11 -10.91
N SER A 295 -4.48 -20.51 -12.14
CA SER A 295 -4.29 -21.86 -12.65
C SER A 295 -3.16 -21.87 -13.67
N PHE A 296 -2.34 -22.91 -13.65
CA PHE A 296 -1.18 -23.10 -14.51
C PHE A 296 -1.22 -24.49 -15.14
N ASP A 297 -0.84 -24.59 -16.42
CA ASP A 297 -0.48 -25.86 -17.05
C ASP A 297 1.04 -26.01 -16.93
N ILE A 298 1.48 -26.78 -15.93
CA ILE A 298 2.90 -26.96 -15.62
C ILE A 298 3.50 -28.18 -16.33
N ASN A 299 2.74 -28.83 -17.22
CA ASN A 299 3.21 -29.97 -17.98
C ASN A 299 4.46 -29.62 -18.83
N GLY A 300 5.35 -30.59 -19.00
CA GLY A 300 6.57 -30.41 -19.81
C GLY A 300 7.64 -29.54 -19.16
N PHE A 301 7.61 -29.36 -17.84
CA PHE A 301 8.70 -28.75 -17.09
C PHE A 301 9.99 -29.57 -17.23
N LYS A 302 11.11 -28.88 -17.49
CA LYS A 302 12.45 -29.46 -17.69
C LYS A 302 13.46 -28.64 -16.91
N TRP A 303 13.97 -29.18 -15.80
CA TRP A 303 14.86 -28.48 -14.89
C TRP A 303 15.75 -29.46 -14.14
#